data_AF-A0A7S0T938-F1
#
_entry.id   AF-A0A7S0T938-F1
#
_cell.length_a   1.000
_cell.length_b   1.000
_cell.length_c   1.000
_cell.angle_alpha   90.00
_cell.angle_beta   90.00
_cell.angle_gamma   90.00
#
_symmetry.space_group_name_H-M   'P 1'
#
loop_
_entity.id
_entity.type
_entity.pdbx_description
1 polymer ?
#
loop_
_entity_poly.entity_id
_entity_poly.type
_entity_poly.pdbx_seq_one_letter_code
_entity_poly.pdbx_strand_id
1 'polypeptide(L)'
;SLVIKPVGTKTAPLNSIAPGELPGYTGWARPENTLARYFRISRNHYDVRNRQFTVSVECTDCATRSKRAKPCASRFFLRAYGPAVVPGTKTGALPTGTNGCSYSFWFPLYDPGVYTIEAVLTVSKPLPMEAFPLYPNQEEPNYEGYLLPGFPMTTTVPFGETSNDPASLATSEAGLCHFEDLVETWSNSAAERARWKVTGRVNERDYWSKTMNSSLVSTLGYMTNVNSLGINMEYRYFNNCRLIQEESLLRRDKRPVLVGGCQGPQEKLHIVYIGDSVMRVQKDTLEKFLKGIPSERVEVTFLSLHGGYRKNQALGPANVTQFLQDLRTKTAKQNENVVILFNTGLHDIHRLCGSEFRDERPTYLDKNRLVSFKCVDEYRLLLKDFVNEIHNFPAALKVFQSTTAAWPKYGNYGIDWNQNAQGMVLVSDFCDAFNEIAFEVLKGFPQIQIMDGYWITYARPDNREIGDIGKKLSHPGVEVLSAMTRKWVMLMMDRVCLPLVV
;
A
#
# COMPACT_ATOMS: atom_id res chain seq x y z
N SER A 1 -33.70 35.27 15.84
CA SER A 1 -33.64 33.80 15.73
C SER A 1 -33.81 33.42 14.27
N LEU A 2 -32.70 33.32 13.53
CA LEU A 2 -32.71 32.86 12.13
C LEU A 2 -32.75 31.32 12.13
N VAL A 3 -33.90 30.76 11.79
CA VAL A 3 -34.05 29.32 11.54
C VAL A 3 -33.50 29.03 10.15
N ILE A 4 -32.28 28.51 10.10
CA ILE A 4 -31.71 27.94 8.88
C ILE A 4 -32.39 26.59 8.69
N LYS A 5 -33.25 26.47 7.67
CA LYS A 5 -33.84 25.18 7.27
C LYS A 5 -32.72 24.26 6.74
N PRO A 6 -32.68 22.98 7.12
CA PRO A 6 -31.73 22.03 6.55
C PRO A 6 -32.05 21.87 5.06
N VAL A 7 -31.06 22.10 4.20
CA VAL A 7 -31.12 21.69 2.81
C VAL A 7 -31.20 20.16 2.78
N GLY A 8 -32.23 19.62 2.13
CA GLY A 8 -32.51 18.19 2.09
C GLY A 8 -31.28 17.36 1.73
N THR A 9 -30.86 16.51 2.66
CA THR A 9 -29.78 15.54 2.47
C THR A 9 -30.29 14.44 1.54
N LYS A 10 -29.99 14.52 0.24
CA LYS A 10 -29.98 13.33 -0.61
C LYS A 10 -29.04 12.32 0.06
N THR A 11 -29.58 11.18 0.47
CA THR A 11 -28.79 10.03 0.92
C THR A 11 -27.76 9.71 -0.16
N ALA A 12 -26.49 9.60 0.22
CA ALA A 12 -25.47 9.13 -0.71
C ALA A 12 -25.93 7.79 -1.31
N PRO A 13 -25.68 7.52 -2.61
CA PRO A 13 -25.94 6.19 -3.17
C PRO A 13 -25.33 5.12 -2.27
N LEU A 14 -25.99 3.97 -2.10
CA LEU A 14 -25.50 2.85 -1.26
C LEU A 14 -24.03 2.48 -1.55
N ASN A 15 -23.53 2.80 -2.74
CA ASN A 15 -22.20 2.48 -3.24
C ASN A 15 -21.26 3.70 -3.37
N SER A 16 -21.41 4.74 -2.53
CA SER A 16 -20.54 5.91 -2.58
C SER A 16 -20.28 6.48 -1.19
N ILE A 17 -19.04 6.86 -0.90
CA ILE A 17 -18.57 7.45 0.37
C ILE A 17 -18.84 8.95 0.43
N ALA A 18 -19.59 9.40 1.45
CA ALA A 18 -19.87 10.80 1.69
C ALA A 18 -18.71 11.50 2.42
N PRO A 19 -18.57 12.83 2.27
CA PRO A 19 -17.56 13.61 2.99
C PRO A 19 -17.58 13.32 4.50
N GLY A 20 -16.40 13.07 5.08
CA GLY A 20 -16.24 12.84 6.52
C GLY A 20 -16.55 11.42 7.02
N GLU A 21 -16.99 10.50 6.15
CA GLU A 21 -17.23 9.10 6.54
C GLU A 21 -15.96 8.26 6.60
N LEU A 22 -14.88 8.67 5.94
CA LEU A 22 -13.54 8.12 6.18
C LEU A 22 -12.90 8.85 7.36
N PRO A 23 -12.06 8.16 8.17
CA PRO A 23 -11.24 8.83 9.18
C PRO A 23 -10.49 9.99 8.54
N GLY A 24 -10.65 11.17 9.16
CA GLY A 24 -9.77 12.31 8.89
C GLY A 24 -8.36 11.99 9.37
N TYR A 25 -7.35 12.60 8.75
CA TYR A 25 -5.92 12.33 9.01
C TYR A 25 -5.39 12.81 10.36
N THR A 26 -6.28 13.14 11.30
CA THR A 26 -5.96 14.10 12.37
C THR A 26 -5.99 13.48 13.76
N GLY A 27 -5.56 12.23 13.90
CA GLY A 27 -5.30 11.60 15.21
C GLY A 27 -4.00 12.07 15.87
N TRP A 28 -3.59 13.32 15.62
CA TRP A 28 -2.27 13.85 15.97
C TRP A 28 -2.33 15.23 16.60
N ALA A 29 -1.46 15.46 17.59
CA ALA A 29 -1.12 16.79 18.06
C ALA A 29 -0.50 17.58 16.89
N ARG A 30 -1.18 18.64 16.48
CA ARG A 30 -0.73 19.47 15.36
C ARG A 30 0.18 20.59 15.88
N PRO A 31 1.33 20.86 15.23
CA PRO A 31 2.20 21.95 15.65
C PRO A 31 1.47 23.29 15.50
N GLU A 32 1.65 24.22 16.45
CA GLU A 32 1.05 25.56 16.39
C GLU A 32 1.42 26.33 15.10
N ASN A 33 2.60 26.01 14.55
CA ASN A 33 3.14 26.61 13.33
C ASN A 33 3.12 25.60 12.17
N THR A 34 2.36 25.94 11.12
CA THR A 34 2.28 25.19 9.85
C THR A 34 2.28 26.15 8.67
N LEU A 35 2.79 25.71 7.51
CA LEU A 35 2.66 26.48 6.28
C LEU A 35 1.29 26.33 5.60
N ALA A 36 0.40 25.46 6.09
CA ALA A 36 -0.86 25.14 5.41
C ALA A 36 -1.68 26.38 5.01
N ARG A 37 -1.72 27.42 5.86
CA ARG A 37 -2.46 28.67 5.60
C ARG A 37 -1.94 29.49 4.41
N TYR A 38 -0.71 29.25 3.95
CA TYR A 38 -0.11 29.96 2.82
C TYR A 38 -0.43 29.29 1.47
N PHE A 39 -1.06 28.12 1.50
CA PHE A 39 -1.50 27.43 0.29
C PHE A 39 -2.88 27.92 -0.14
N ARG A 40 -3.09 28.03 -1.45
CA ARG A 40 -4.37 28.33 -2.08
C ARG A 40 -4.52 27.51 -3.35
N ILE A 41 -5.75 27.08 -3.64
CA ILE A 41 -6.07 26.47 -4.93
C ILE A 41 -6.00 27.57 -6.01
N SER A 42 -5.17 27.36 -7.03
CA SER A 42 -5.05 28.28 -8.16
C SER A 42 -5.89 27.84 -9.36
N ARG A 43 -5.96 26.53 -9.62
CA ARG A 43 -6.79 25.93 -10.68
C ARG A 43 -7.24 24.54 -10.28
N ASN A 44 -8.37 24.12 -10.83
CA ASN A 44 -8.78 22.73 -10.85
C ASN A 44 -9.52 22.42 -12.15
N HIS A 45 -9.44 21.17 -12.61
CA HIS A 45 -10.09 20.73 -13.83
C HIS A 45 -10.32 19.22 -13.81
N TYR A 46 -11.48 18.79 -14.28
CA TYR A 46 -11.76 17.39 -14.60
C TYR A 46 -11.67 17.19 -16.11
N ASP A 47 -10.69 16.39 -16.54
CA ASP A 47 -10.58 15.92 -17.92
C ASP A 47 -11.39 14.63 -18.08
N VAL A 48 -12.53 14.77 -18.76
CA VAL A 48 -13.45 13.65 -19.02
C VAL A 48 -12.80 12.57 -19.89
N ARG A 49 -11.94 12.94 -20.85
CA ARG A 49 -11.35 11.98 -21.80
C ARG A 49 -10.36 11.07 -21.11
N ASN A 50 -9.53 11.65 -20.25
CA ASN A 50 -8.52 10.92 -19.49
C ASN A 50 -9.01 10.43 -18.12
N ARG A 51 -10.30 10.67 -17.81
CA ARG A 51 -10.94 10.34 -16.52
C ARG A 51 -10.11 10.84 -15.32
N GLN A 52 -9.58 12.04 -15.47
CA GLN A 52 -8.54 12.58 -14.62
C GLN A 52 -9.01 13.87 -13.96
N PHE A 53 -8.80 13.99 -12.65
CA PHE A 53 -8.91 15.26 -11.97
C PHE A 53 -7.54 15.83 -11.65
N THR A 54 -7.35 17.12 -11.93
CA THR A 54 -6.11 17.83 -11.64
C THR A 54 -6.40 19.07 -10.82
N VAL A 55 -5.61 19.31 -9.78
CA VAL A 55 -5.66 20.51 -8.94
C VAL A 55 -4.26 21.13 -8.90
N SER A 56 -4.19 22.42 -9.18
CA SER A 56 -3.00 23.22 -8.95
C SER A 56 -3.15 24.01 -7.66
N VAL A 57 -2.14 23.92 -6.80
CA VAL A 57 -2.09 24.64 -5.53
C VAL A 57 -0.82 25.49 -5.49
N GLU A 58 -0.98 26.76 -5.15
CA GLU A 58 0.13 27.70 -4.97
C GLU A 58 0.35 27.95 -3.50
N CYS A 59 1.61 27.98 -3.08
CA CYS A 59 2.01 28.53 -1.81
C CYS A 59 2.80 29.82 -2.01
N THR A 60 2.45 30.87 -1.28
CA THR A 60 3.08 32.20 -1.43
C THR A 60 4.36 32.37 -0.62
N ASP A 61 4.62 31.51 0.38
CA ASP A 61 5.79 31.60 1.28
C ASP A 61 6.32 30.21 1.69
N CYS A 62 6.48 29.32 0.71
CA CYS A 62 6.96 27.94 0.94
C CYS A 62 8.36 27.66 0.38
N ALA A 63 8.90 28.54 -0.46
CA ALA A 63 10.26 28.35 -0.93
C ALA A 63 11.23 28.66 0.22
N THR A 64 11.97 27.63 0.62
CA THR A 64 13.02 27.76 1.63
C THR A 64 14.12 28.68 1.12
N ARG A 65 14.45 29.76 1.86
CA ARG A 65 15.66 30.58 1.60
C ARG A 65 16.97 29.85 1.86
N SER A 66 16.92 28.61 2.37
CA SER A 66 18.10 27.80 2.64
C SER A 66 18.71 27.29 1.35
N LYS A 67 19.99 27.62 1.12
CA LYS A 67 20.80 27.09 0.01
C LYS A 67 20.91 25.55 -0.02
N ARG A 68 20.51 24.87 1.06
CA ARG A 68 20.58 23.41 1.21
C ARG A 68 19.24 22.69 1.02
N ALA A 69 18.12 23.40 0.98
CA ALA A 69 16.80 22.79 0.84
C ALA A 69 16.34 22.87 -0.62
N LYS A 70 15.84 21.75 -1.16
CA LYS A 70 15.25 21.72 -2.49
C LYS A 70 14.03 22.67 -2.49
N PRO A 71 13.95 23.65 -3.40
CA PRO A 71 12.78 24.51 -3.48
C PRO A 71 11.53 23.65 -3.72
N CYS A 72 10.41 24.04 -3.13
CA CYS A 72 9.13 23.38 -3.29
C CYS A 72 9.10 21.92 -2.82
N ALA A 73 9.79 21.62 -1.71
CA ALA A 73 9.90 20.27 -1.17
C ALA A 73 8.69 19.79 -0.35
N SER A 74 7.67 20.62 -0.11
CA SER A 74 6.51 20.24 0.71
C SER A 74 5.88 18.91 0.27
N ARG A 75 5.44 18.14 1.27
CA ARG A 75 4.87 16.80 1.12
C ARG A 75 3.39 16.82 1.45
N PHE A 76 2.67 15.99 0.71
CA PHE A 76 1.22 15.93 0.80
C PHE A 76 0.76 14.49 0.88
N PHE A 77 -0.30 14.28 1.64
CA PHE A 77 -1.14 13.11 1.50
C PHE A 77 -2.31 13.50 0.60
N LEU A 78 -2.55 12.73 -0.46
CA LEU A 78 -3.54 13.03 -1.48
C LEU A 78 -4.48 11.83 -1.62
N ARG A 79 -5.79 12.07 -1.48
CA ARG A 79 -6.81 11.04 -1.69
C ARG A 79 -8.07 11.64 -2.27
N ALA A 80 -8.75 10.86 -3.11
CA ALA A 80 -10.16 11.10 -3.42
C ALA A 80 -10.99 9.88 -2.98
N TYR A 81 -12.18 10.13 -2.48
CA TYR A 81 -13.14 9.08 -2.09
C TYR A 81 -14.56 9.44 -2.47
N GLY A 82 -15.35 8.43 -2.78
CA GLY A 82 -16.70 8.55 -3.31
C GLY A 82 -17.16 7.16 -3.73
N PRO A 83 -17.50 6.93 -5.01
CA PRO A 83 -17.74 5.58 -5.54
C PRO A 83 -16.56 4.61 -5.39
N ALA A 84 -15.35 5.14 -5.29
CA ALA A 84 -14.12 4.40 -4.98
C ALA A 84 -13.20 5.27 -4.13
N VAL A 85 -12.21 4.66 -3.48
CA VAL A 85 -11.08 5.36 -2.88
C VAL A 85 -9.88 5.22 -3.80
N VAL A 86 -9.29 6.36 -4.16
CA VAL A 86 -8.12 6.44 -5.05
C VAL A 86 -7.03 7.29 -4.41
N PRO A 87 -5.76 6.89 -4.58
CA PRO A 87 -4.63 7.75 -4.23
C PRO A 87 -4.57 8.94 -5.19
N GLY A 88 -4.06 10.07 -4.70
CA GLY A 88 -3.59 11.15 -5.56
C GLY A 88 -2.08 11.17 -5.67
N THR A 89 -1.56 11.76 -6.75
CA THR A 89 -0.12 11.87 -7.00
C THR A 89 0.28 13.33 -7.18
N LYS A 90 1.40 13.73 -6.58
CA LYS A 90 2.04 15.02 -6.87
C LYS A 90 2.84 14.88 -8.17
N THR A 91 2.37 15.47 -9.26
CA THR A 91 3.00 15.33 -10.59
C THR A 91 4.02 16.43 -10.90
N GLY A 92 4.02 17.52 -10.14
CA GLY A 92 4.98 18.60 -10.35
C GLY A 92 5.05 19.58 -9.18
N ALA A 93 6.20 20.23 -9.07
CA ALA A 93 6.43 21.34 -8.17
C ALA A 93 7.37 22.35 -8.84
N LEU A 94 6.94 23.60 -8.98
CA LEU A 94 7.68 24.66 -9.67
C LEU A 94 7.76 25.91 -8.76
N PRO A 95 8.93 26.55 -8.62
CA PRO A 95 9.03 27.83 -7.94
C PRO A 95 8.16 28.89 -8.63
N THR A 96 7.49 29.72 -7.84
CA THR A 96 6.70 30.87 -8.32
C THR A 96 7.18 32.14 -7.61
N GLY A 97 7.77 33.06 -8.37
CA GLY A 97 8.40 34.25 -7.80
C GLY A 97 9.56 33.89 -6.86
N THR A 98 9.87 34.78 -5.91
CA THR A 98 11.07 34.65 -5.05
C THR A 98 10.88 33.65 -3.91
N ASN A 99 9.67 33.56 -3.33
CA ASN A 99 9.39 32.75 -2.13
C ASN A 99 8.22 31.74 -2.32
N GLY A 100 7.62 31.65 -3.51
CA GLY A 100 6.45 30.81 -3.74
C GLY A 100 6.74 29.49 -4.45
N CYS A 101 5.76 28.60 -4.43
CA CYS A 101 5.78 27.31 -5.11
C CYS A 101 4.40 26.95 -5.65
N SER A 102 4.33 26.42 -6.86
CA SER A 102 3.14 25.82 -7.46
C SER A 102 3.29 24.31 -7.51
N TYR A 103 2.25 23.61 -7.09
CA TYR A 103 2.16 22.15 -7.03
C TYR A 103 1.02 21.68 -7.91
N SER A 104 1.21 20.57 -8.61
CA SER A 104 0.16 19.91 -9.38
C SER A 104 -0.17 18.56 -8.76
N PHE A 105 -1.45 18.35 -8.45
CA PHE A 105 -2.00 17.12 -7.91
C PHE A 105 -2.88 16.45 -8.96
N TRP A 106 -2.80 15.14 -9.02
CA TRP A 106 -3.44 14.30 -10.02
C TRP A 106 -4.21 13.17 -9.35
N PHE A 107 -5.43 12.90 -9.81
CA PHE A 107 -6.29 11.83 -9.30
C PHE A 107 -6.97 11.07 -10.46
N PRO A 108 -6.84 9.73 -10.54
CA PRO A 108 -7.49 8.93 -11.57
C PRO A 108 -8.91 8.51 -11.14
N LEU A 109 -9.92 9.27 -11.57
CA LEU A 109 -11.31 9.06 -11.14
C LEU A 109 -12.11 8.28 -12.20
N TYR A 110 -12.06 6.96 -12.09
CA TYR A 110 -12.64 6.04 -13.09
C TYR A 110 -14.14 5.77 -12.95
N ASP A 111 -14.68 5.79 -11.73
CA ASP A 111 -16.07 5.40 -11.49
C ASP A 111 -16.98 6.65 -11.50
N PRO A 112 -18.12 6.63 -12.21
CA PRO A 112 -19.07 7.73 -12.17
C PRO A 112 -19.62 8.02 -10.77
N GLY A 113 -19.77 9.31 -10.46
CA GLY A 113 -20.34 9.78 -9.20
C GLY A 113 -19.60 10.98 -8.61
N VAL A 114 -19.99 11.36 -7.40
CA VAL A 114 -19.41 12.49 -6.68
C VAL A 114 -18.22 12.01 -5.85
N TYR A 115 -17.06 12.64 -6.04
CA TYR A 115 -15.86 12.43 -5.24
C TYR A 115 -15.62 13.61 -4.30
N THR A 116 -15.19 13.28 -3.09
CA THR A 116 -14.56 14.18 -2.13
C THR A 116 -13.06 14.05 -2.25
N ILE A 117 -12.35 15.17 -2.39
CA ILE A 117 -10.91 15.22 -2.61
C ILE A 117 -10.28 15.92 -1.41
N GLU A 118 -9.19 15.32 -0.91
CA GLU A 118 -8.43 15.80 0.22
C GLU A 118 -6.96 15.96 -0.19
N ALA A 119 -6.41 17.12 0.15
CA ALA A 119 -4.98 17.38 0.11
C ALA A 119 -4.53 17.83 1.50
N VAL A 120 -3.72 17.01 2.16
CA VAL A 120 -3.21 17.29 3.50
C VAL A 120 -1.73 17.58 3.42
N LEU A 121 -1.31 18.73 3.92
CA LEU A 121 0.08 19.04 4.16
C LEU A 121 0.60 18.15 5.29
N THR A 122 1.51 17.25 4.94
CA THR A 122 2.10 16.32 5.90
C THR A 122 3.38 16.88 6.50
N VAL A 123 4.25 17.46 5.67
CA VAL A 123 5.47 18.15 6.09
C VAL A 123 5.76 19.29 5.11
N SER A 124 5.81 20.52 5.61
CA SER A 124 6.09 21.71 4.79
C SER A 124 7.53 21.81 4.35
N LYS A 125 8.47 21.40 5.23
CA LYS A 125 9.92 21.49 5.04
C LYS A 125 10.58 20.14 5.37
N PRO A 126 10.39 19.10 4.55
CA PRO A 126 11.00 17.81 4.83
C PRO A 126 12.52 17.88 4.71
N LEU A 127 13.21 17.02 5.46
CA LEU A 127 14.62 16.73 5.21
C LEU A 127 14.75 15.91 3.91
N PRO A 128 15.84 16.07 3.14
CA PRO A 128 16.10 15.21 2.00
C PRO A 128 16.32 13.76 2.46
N MET A 129 16.00 12.79 1.60
CA MET A 129 16.07 11.37 1.96
C MET A 129 17.50 10.94 2.32
N GLU A 130 18.49 11.59 1.70
CA GLU A 130 19.92 11.37 1.93
C GLU A 130 20.41 11.89 3.28
N ALA A 131 19.58 12.65 4.02
CA ALA A 131 19.88 13.06 5.38
C ALA A 131 19.69 11.91 6.38
N PHE A 132 19.05 10.81 6.00
CA PHE A 132 18.75 9.69 6.89
C PHE A 132 19.86 8.62 6.85
N PRO A 133 20.24 8.06 8.02
CA PRO A 133 19.68 8.32 9.35
C PRO A 133 20.14 9.69 9.89
N LEU A 134 19.30 10.33 10.70
CA LEU A 134 19.64 11.62 11.29
C LEU A 134 20.81 11.50 12.28
N TYR A 135 21.68 12.50 12.29
CA TYR A 135 22.70 12.69 13.32
C TYR A 135 22.04 13.07 14.66
N PRO A 136 22.67 12.78 15.82
CA PRO A 136 22.06 13.02 17.13
C PRO A 136 21.73 14.49 17.44
N ASN A 137 22.26 15.44 16.67
CA ASN A 137 21.96 16.87 16.78
C ASN A 137 20.93 17.36 15.75
N GLN A 138 20.30 16.44 15.00
CA GLN A 138 19.26 16.75 14.02
C GLN A 138 17.92 16.23 14.53
N GLU A 139 16.88 17.02 14.37
CA GLU A 139 15.51 16.67 14.75
C GLU A 139 14.70 16.21 13.54
N GLU A 140 13.84 15.21 13.75
CA GLU A 140 12.85 14.81 12.74
C GLU A 140 11.82 15.94 12.57
N PRO A 141 11.41 16.26 11.33
CA PRO A 141 10.38 17.27 11.13
C PRO A 141 9.05 16.76 11.68
N ASN A 142 8.36 17.59 12.47
CA ASN A 142 7.05 17.27 13.00
C ASN A 142 6.03 17.05 11.87
N TYR A 143 5.22 16.01 11.99
CA TYR A 143 4.06 15.81 11.13
C TYR A 143 3.04 16.94 11.36
N GLU A 144 2.59 17.56 10.26
CA GLU A 144 1.69 18.72 10.30
C GLU A 144 0.22 18.29 10.28
N GLY A 145 -0.16 17.42 9.34
CA GLY A 145 -1.51 16.86 9.27
C GLY A 145 -2.62 17.88 9.00
N TYR A 146 -2.31 19.00 8.34
CA TYR A 146 -3.28 20.05 8.04
C TYR A 146 -3.87 19.91 6.64
N LEU A 147 -5.20 19.83 6.57
CA LEU A 147 -5.93 19.98 5.32
C LEU A 147 -5.65 21.36 4.71
N LEU A 148 -5.30 21.40 3.42
CA LEU A 148 -5.01 22.65 2.74
C LEU A 148 -6.27 23.54 2.63
N PRO A 149 -6.15 24.87 2.68
CA PRO A 149 -7.27 25.78 2.47
C PRO A 149 -8.00 25.50 1.15
N GLY A 150 -9.32 25.41 1.21
CA GLY A 150 -10.18 25.05 0.07
C GLY A 150 -10.45 23.54 -0.07
N PHE A 151 -9.83 22.70 0.76
CA PHE A 151 -10.16 21.27 0.89
C PHE A 151 -11.00 21.01 2.19
N PRO A 152 -11.77 19.91 2.27
CA PRO A 152 -12.03 18.98 1.18
C PRO A 152 -12.84 19.66 0.09
N MET A 153 -12.57 19.31 -1.17
CA MET A 153 -13.34 19.81 -2.31
C MET A 153 -14.14 18.68 -2.94
N THR A 154 -15.16 19.01 -3.73
CA THR A 154 -15.97 18.01 -4.43
C THR A 154 -15.83 18.14 -5.94
N THR A 155 -15.87 17.00 -6.64
CA THR A 155 -15.96 16.94 -8.10
C THR A 155 -16.94 15.85 -8.50
N THR A 156 -17.52 15.97 -9.69
CA THR A 156 -18.46 14.98 -10.22
C THR A 156 -17.88 14.35 -11.47
N VAL A 157 -17.73 13.03 -11.44
CA VAL A 157 -17.42 12.22 -12.62
C VAL A 157 -18.75 11.90 -13.31
N PRO A 158 -18.95 12.33 -14.57
CA PRO A 158 -20.20 12.08 -15.28
C PRO A 158 -20.40 10.59 -15.52
N PHE A 159 -21.67 10.16 -15.50
CA PHE A 159 -22.06 8.89 -16.09
C PHE A 159 -21.91 9.03 -17.60
N GLY A 160 -21.12 8.17 -18.26
CA GLY A 160 -20.88 8.29 -19.68
C GLY A 160 -22.19 8.20 -20.48
N GLU A 161 -22.59 9.29 -21.13
CA GLU A 161 -23.59 9.26 -22.19
C GLU A 161 -22.88 8.99 -23.52
N THR A 162 -23.16 7.83 -24.11
CA THR A 162 -22.94 7.44 -25.53
C THR A 162 -21.51 7.20 -26.07
N SER A 163 -21.33 5.93 -26.48
CA SER A 163 -20.76 5.44 -27.77
C SER A 163 -19.38 5.88 -28.24
N ASN A 164 -18.49 4.88 -28.31
CA ASN A 164 -17.25 4.70 -29.12
C ASN A 164 -15.98 4.40 -28.32
N ASP A 165 -16.09 4.27 -27.00
CA ASP A 165 -15.03 3.70 -26.18
C ASP A 165 -15.15 2.16 -26.26
N PRO A 166 -14.10 1.38 -26.60
CA PRO A 166 -14.15 -0.10 -26.50
C PRO A 166 -14.46 -0.57 -25.07
N ALA A 167 -14.26 0.30 -24.07
CA ALA A 167 -14.64 0.11 -22.68
C ALA A 167 -16.15 0.28 -22.39
N SER A 168 -16.95 0.73 -23.37
CA SER A 168 -18.41 0.89 -23.23
C SER A 168 -19.21 -0.38 -23.52
N LEU A 169 -18.54 -1.49 -23.86
CA LEU A 169 -19.12 -2.85 -23.91
C LEU A 169 -19.21 -3.53 -22.53
N ALA A 170 -19.18 -2.75 -21.43
CA ALA A 170 -19.31 -3.24 -20.06
C ALA A 170 -20.78 -3.59 -19.69
N THR A 171 -21.39 -4.46 -20.50
CA THR A 171 -22.52 -5.31 -20.11
C THR A 171 -22.13 -6.79 -20.02
N SER A 172 -20.88 -7.16 -20.32
CA SER A 172 -20.33 -8.44 -19.89
C SER A 172 -19.88 -8.36 -18.43
N GLU A 173 -20.17 -9.39 -17.64
CA GLU A 173 -19.63 -9.52 -16.29
C GLU A 173 -18.12 -9.30 -16.33
N ALA A 174 -17.62 -8.34 -15.55
CA ALA A 174 -16.20 -8.04 -15.54
C ALA A 174 -15.40 -9.30 -15.16
N GLY A 175 -14.54 -9.74 -16.09
CA GLY A 175 -13.74 -10.96 -15.94
C GLY A 175 -12.73 -10.90 -14.80
N LEU A 176 -12.13 -12.05 -14.51
CA LEU A 176 -10.99 -12.13 -13.60
C LEU A 176 -9.78 -11.40 -14.22
N CYS A 177 -8.97 -10.77 -13.38
CA CYS A 177 -7.71 -10.16 -13.81
C CYS A 177 -6.73 -11.21 -14.35
N HIS A 178 -5.96 -10.80 -15.37
CA HIS A 178 -4.86 -11.58 -15.92
C HIS A 178 -3.53 -11.13 -15.33
N PHE A 179 -2.46 -11.88 -15.59
CA PHE A 179 -1.15 -11.61 -15.01
C PHE A 179 -0.65 -10.19 -15.24
N GLU A 180 -0.83 -9.63 -16.45
CA GLU A 180 -0.38 -8.28 -16.81
C GLU A 180 -1.11 -7.17 -16.02
N ASP A 181 -2.31 -7.45 -15.54
CA ASP A 181 -3.05 -6.56 -14.65
C ASP A 181 -2.43 -6.58 -13.25
N LEU A 182 -1.99 -7.75 -12.78
CA LEU A 182 -1.63 -7.99 -11.39
C LEU A 182 -0.19 -7.57 -11.02
N VAL A 183 0.70 -7.50 -12.02
CA VAL A 183 2.11 -7.11 -11.86
C VAL A 183 2.35 -5.66 -12.25
N GLU A 184 3.34 -5.04 -11.62
CA GLU A 184 3.62 -3.60 -11.73
C GLU A 184 4.96 -3.36 -12.44
N THR A 185 5.00 -2.36 -13.31
CA THR A 185 6.20 -2.06 -14.13
C THR A 185 7.00 -0.85 -13.63
N TRP A 186 6.40 -0.01 -12.78
CA TRP A 186 7.03 1.18 -12.21
C TRP A 186 6.28 1.65 -10.95
N SER A 187 6.91 2.52 -10.16
CA SER A 187 6.48 2.81 -8.78
C SER A 187 5.09 3.39 -8.60
N ASN A 188 4.51 4.11 -9.58
CA ASN A 188 3.12 4.60 -9.47
C ASN A 188 2.14 3.87 -10.40
N SER A 189 2.55 2.80 -11.09
CA SER A 189 1.63 2.06 -11.98
C SER A 189 0.37 1.56 -11.28
N ALA A 190 0.47 1.15 -10.02
CA ALA A 190 -0.69 0.72 -9.24
C ALA A 190 -1.64 1.89 -8.90
N ALA A 191 -1.10 3.08 -8.60
CA ALA A 191 -1.90 4.28 -8.34
C ALA A 191 -2.75 4.68 -9.55
N GLU A 192 -2.22 4.45 -10.75
CA GLU A 192 -2.93 4.75 -11.99
C GLU A 192 -3.89 3.62 -12.39
N ARG A 193 -3.53 2.36 -12.15
CA ARG A 193 -4.25 1.22 -12.72
C ARG A 193 -5.23 0.55 -11.76
N ALA A 194 -5.27 0.91 -10.49
CA ALA A 194 -6.12 0.22 -9.52
C ALA A 194 -6.72 1.15 -8.45
N ARG A 195 -7.77 0.66 -7.78
CA ARG A 195 -8.52 1.40 -6.76
C ARG A 195 -9.33 0.48 -5.86
N TRP A 196 -9.74 1.01 -4.71
CA TRP A 196 -10.73 0.35 -3.84
C TRP A 196 -12.14 0.82 -4.20
N LYS A 197 -12.86 0.04 -4.99
CA LYS A 197 -14.23 0.36 -5.41
C LYS A 197 -15.21 0.00 -4.32
N VAL A 198 -16.13 0.91 -3.99
CA VAL A 198 -17.19 0.64 -3.01
C VAL A 198 -18.21 -0.33 -3.60
N THR A 199 -18.45 -1.42 -2.88
CA THR A 199 -19.39 -2.48 -3.29
C THR A 199 -20.62 -2.55 -2.39
N GLY A 200 -20.57 -1.90 -1.22
CA GLY A 200 -21.70 -1.79 -0.34
C GLY A 200 -21.33 -1.18 1.00
N ARG A 201 -22.30 -1.19 1.92
CA ARG A 201 -22.17 -0.66 3.27
C ARG A 201 -22.83 -1.61 4.25
N VAL A 202 -22.22 -1.72 5.42
CA VAL A 202 -22.75 -2.50 6.54
C VAL A 202 -23.26 -1.56 7.64
N ASN A 203 -22.68 -0.37 7.76
CA ASN A 203 -23.06 0.60 8.79
C ASN A 203 -23.89 1.74 8.20
N GLU A 204 -24.87 2.22 8.97
CA GLU A 204 -25.65 3.40 8.65
C GLU A 204 -24.79 4.68 8.68
N ARG A 205 -25.22 5.70 7.93
CA ARG A 205 -24.53 7.01 7.83
C ARG A 205 -24.29 7.66 9.20
N ASP A 206 -25.22 7.44 10.14
CA ASP A 206 -25.17 8.01 11.49
C ASP A 206 -24.60 7.03 12.53
N TYR A 207 -23.96 5.93 12.09
CA TYR A 207 -23.26 5.03 13.01
C TYR A 207 -22.16 5.81 13.73
N TRP A 208 -22.37 6.09 15.02
CA TRP A 208 -21.35 6.54 15.94
C TRP A 208 -20.82 5.35 16.71
N SER A 209 -19.52 5.09 16.57
CA SER A 209 -18.83 4.12 17.43
C SER A 209 -19.04 4.53 18.89
N LYS A 210 -19.81 3.72 19.62
CA LYS A 210 -19.94 3.80 21.09
C LYS A 210 -18.87 2.95 21.79
N THR A 211 -17.98 2.32 21.02
CA THR A 211 -17.06 1.28 21.45
C THR A 211 -15.79 1.88 22.08
N MET A 212 -15.95 2.50 23.24
CA MET A 212 -14.96 2.30 24.31
C MET A 212 -15.07 0.89 24.93
N ASN A 213 -16.09 0.10 24.56
CA ASN A 213 -16.26 -1.27 25.01
C ASN A 213 -15.53 -2.26 24.09
N SER A 214 -14.27 -2.58 24.43
CA SER A 214 -13.41 -3.52 23.71
C SER A 214 -14.01 -4.94 23.54
N SER A 215 -15.00 -5.32 24.36
CA SER A 215 -15.66 -6.65 24.26
C SER A 215 -16.53 -6.84 23.01
N LEU A 216 -16.91 -5.75 22.32
CA LEU A 216 -17.70 -5.80 21.08
C LEU A 216 -16.84 -5.77 19.81
N VAL A 217 -15.53 -5.55 19.97
CA VAL A 217 -14.56 -5.58 18.87
C VAL A 217 -14.10 -7.03 18.69
N SER A 218 -14.40 -7.63 17.55
CA SER A 218 -14.03 -9.02 17.26
C SER A 218 -13.33 -9.15 15.92
N THR A 219 -12.46 -10.16 15.77
CA THR A 219 -11.82 -10.46 14.47
C THR A 219 -12.87 -10.69 13.37
N LEU A 220 -13.97 -11.38 13.69
CA LEU A 220 -15.07 -11.60 12.75
C LEU A 220 -15.76 -10.29 12.36
N GLY A 221 -16.00 -9.39 13.32
CA GLY A 221 -16.57 -8.08 13.05
C GLY A 221 -15.64 -7.19 12.22
N TYR A 222 -14.32 -7.30 12.36
CA TYR A 222 -13.38 -6.66 11.43
C TYR A 222 -13.45 -7.25 10.03
N MET A 223 -13.46 -8.58 9.89
CA MET A 223 -13.53 -9.26 8.60
C MET A 223 -14.85 -8.99 7.85
N THR A 224 -15.92 -8.67 8.58
CA THR A 224 -17.24 -8.35 8.01
C THR A 224 -17.49 -6.84 7.90
N ASN A 225 -16.45 -6.01 8.09
CA ASN A 225 -16.50 -4.54 8.15
C ASN A 225 -17.36 -3.90 9.25
N VAL A 226 -18.07 -4.68 10.07
CA VAL A 226 -18.88 -4.21 11.20
C VAL A 226 -18.03 -3.39 12.18
N ASN A 227 -16.82 -3.87 12.52
CA ASN A 227 -15.86 -3.18 13.40
C ASN A 227 -14.74 -2.41 12.64
N SER A 228 -14.69 -2.49 11.30
CA SER A 228 -13.78 -1.67 10.47
C SER A 228 -14.51 -0.38 10.03
N LEU A 229 -14.40 0.04 8.77
CA LEU A 229 -15.02 1.28 8.29
C LEU A 229 -16.55 1.23 8.21
N GLY A 230 -17.16 0.03 8.21
CA GLY A 230 -18.57 -0.14 7.84
C GLY A 230 -18.84 -0.02 6.34
N ILE A 231 -17.78 -0.03 5.51
CA ILE A 231 -17.82 0.14 4.06
C ILE A 231 -17.17 -1.09 3.43
N ASN A 232 -17.93 -1.78 2.58
CA ASN A 232 -17.40 -2.89 1.79
C ASN A 232 -16.75 -2.32 0.54
N MET A 233 -15.51 -2.74 0.25
CA MET A 233 -14.84 -2.38 -0.98
C MET A 233 -14.16 -3.59 -1.60
N GLU A 234 -13.95 -3.50 -2.91
CA GLU A 234 -13.22 -4.48 -3.69
C GLU A 234 -12.06 -3.78 -4.40
N TYR A 235 -10.86 -4.37 -4.32
CA TYR A 235 -9.74 -3.89 -5.09
C TYR A 235 -9.93 -4.25 -6.58
N ARG A 236 -10.06 -3.23 -7.42
CA ARG A 236 -10.33 -3.37 -8.86
C ARG A 236 -9.33 -2.61 -9.70
N TYR A 237 -9.05 -3.16 -10.88
CA TYR A 237 -8.19 -2.52 -11.87
C TYR A 237 -8.97 -1.62 -12.84
N PHE A 238 -8.27 -0.77 -13.58
CA PHE A 238 -8.82 0.27 -14.45
C PHE A 238 -9.66 -0.32 -15.59
N ASN A 239 -9.27 -1.50 -16.10
CA ASN A 239 -10.04 -2.31 -17.05
C ASN A 239 -11.26 -2.99 -16.41
N ASN A 240 -11.55 -2.71 -15.13
CA ASN A 240 -12.59 -3.27 -14.30
C ASN A 240 -12.47 -4.77 -14.00
N CYS A 241 -11.36 -5.43 -14.34
CA CYS A 241 -11.14 -6.81 -13.94
C CYS A 241 -11.17 -6.95 -12.41
N ARG A 242 -11.54 -8.15 -11.94
CA ARG A 242 -11.71 -8.45 -10.52
C ARG A 242 -10.71 -9.48 -10.05
N LEU A 243 -10.35 -9.36 -8.77
CA LEU A 243 -9.69 -10.46 -8.09
C LEU A 243 -10.68 -11.61 -7.89
N ILE A 244 -10.19 -12.85 -7.88
CA ILE A 244 -10.98 -14.02 -7.51
C ILE A 244 -11.63 -13.79 -6.16
N GLN A 245 -12.90 -14.16 -5.98
CA GLN A 245 -13.61 -13.97 -4.71
C GLN A 245 -13.17 -15.01 -3.68
N GLU A 246 -13.13 -14.64 -2.39
CA GLU A 246 -12.75 -15.57 -1.31
C GLU A 246 -13.64 -16.81 -1.26
N GLU A 247 -14.95 -16.65 -1.48
CA GLU A 247 -15.91 -17.74 -1.46
C GLU A 247 -15.60 -18.77 -2.55
N SER A 248 -15.01 -18.34 -3.67
CA SER A 248 -14.58 -19.24 -4.75
C SER A 248 -13.36 -20.08 -4.33
N LEU A 249 -12.54 -19.56 -3.42
CA LEU A 249 -11.38 -20.26 -2.88
C LEU A 249 -11.73 -21.17 -1.69
N LEU A 250 -12.79 -20.84 -0.94
CA LEU A 250 -13.17 -21.55 0.30
C LEU A 250 -14.23 -22.66 0.10
N ARG A 251 -14.91 -22.71 -1.05
CA ARG A 251 -15.93 -23.74 -1.33
C ARG A 251 -15.31 -25.14 -1.34
N ARG A 252 -15.78 -26.00 -0.44
CA ARG A 252 -15.31 -27.41 -0.27
C ARG A 252 -15.95 -28.39 -1.25
N ASP A 253 -17.10 -28.01 -1.78
CA ASP A 253 -17.98 -28.76 -2.67
C ASP A 253 -17.56 -28.68 -4.14
N LYS A 254 -16.65 -27.75 -4.47
CA LYS A 254 -15.96 -27.66 -5.76
C LYS A 254 -14.46 -27.83 -5.54
N ARG A 255 -13.74 -28.46 -6.48
CA ARG A 255 -12.27 -28.57 -6.38
C ARG A 255 -11.68 -27.16 -6.15
N PRO A 256 -10.79 -26.96 -5.16
CA PRO A 256 -10.18 -25.64 -4.93
C PRO A 256 -9.59 -25.10 -6.22
N VAL A 257 -9.83 -23.83 -6.54
CA VAL A 257 -9.52 -23.25 -7.86
C VAL A 257 -8.05 -23.43 -8.25
N LEU A 258 -7.14 -23.35 -7.27
CA LEU A 258 -5.71 -23.68 -7.47
C LEU A 258 -5.53 -25.13 -7.93
N VAL A 259 -6.19 -26.12 -7.32
CA VAL A 259 -6.11 -27.53 -7.73
C VAL A 259 -6.88 -27.81 -9.02
N GLY A 260 -7.86 -26.97 -9.36
CA GLY A 260 -8.59 -27.02 -10.62
C GLY A 260 -7.71 -26.72 -11.84
N GLY A 261 -6.88 -25.67 -11.75
CA GLY A 261 -6.03 -25.21 -12.86
C GLY A 261 -4.70 -25.96 -13.01
N CYS A 262 -4.08 -26.45 -11.93
CA CYS A 262 -2.78 -27.12 -12.02
C CYS A 262 -2.90 -28.64 -12.30
N GLN A 263 -3.89 -29.08 -13.10
CA GLN A 263 -4.20 -30.51 -13.36
C GLN A 263 -3.29 -31.20 -14.39
N GLY A 264 -2.06 -30.70 -14.58
CA GLY A 264 -1.02 -31.47 -15.25
C GLY A 264 -0.65 -32.72 -14.44
N PRO A 265 -0.13 -33.79 -15.08
CA PRO A 265 0.30 -34.98 -14.36
C PRO A 265 1.56 -34.67 -13.53
N GLN A 266 1.50 -34.98 -12.23
CA GLN A 266 2.62 -35.33 -11.32
C GLN A 266 3.47 -34.27 -10.60
N GLU A 267 3.47 -32.98 -10.92
CA GLU A 267 4.37 -32.03 -10.22
C GLU A 267 3.72 -31.37 -9.00
N LYS A 268 4.34 -31.55 -7.83
CA LYS A 268 3.93 -30.92 -6.57
C LYS A 268 4.24 -29.42 -6.62
N LEU A 269 3.28 -28.57 -6.27
CA LEU A 269 3.48 -27.13 -6.16
C LEU A 269 4.10 -26.80 -4.79
N HIS A 270 5.25 -26.13 -4.78
CA HIS A 270 5.91 -25.69 -3.55
C HIS A 270 5.94 -24.16 -3.50
N ILE A 271 5.12 -23.58 -2.63
CA ILE A 271 4.98 -22.13 -2.46
C ILE A 271 5.87 -21.68 -1.30
N VAL A 272 6.85 -20.85 -1.60
CA VAL A 272 7.89 -20.44 -0.66
C VAL A 272 7.72 -18.97 -0.36
N TYR A 273 7.37 -18.65 0.88
CA TYR A 273 7.33 -17.29 1.39
C TYR A 273 8.68 -16.93 2.02
N ILE A 274 9.27 -15.79 1.65
CA ILE A 274 10.49 -15.27 2.28
C ILE A 274 10.25 -13.81 2.66
N GLY A 275 10.22 -13.49 3.94
CA GLY A 275 9.92 -12.11 4.30
C GLY A 275 9.56 -11.87 5.75
N ASP A 276 8.96 -10.72 5.99
CA ASP A 276 8.62 -10.27 7.32
C ASP A 276 7.27 -10.81 7.84
N SER A 277 6.81 -10.21 8.93
CA SER A 277 5.55 -10.59 9.56
C SER A 277 4.31 -10.37 8.68
N VAL A 278 4.35 -9.49 7.67
CA VAL A 278 3.24 -9.30 6.73
C VAL A 278 3.16 -10.49 5.78
N MET A 279 4.30 -10.98 5.27
CA MET A 279 4.35 -12.19 4.46
C MET A 279 3.88 -13.42 5.22
N ARG A 280 4.20 -13.52 6.52
CA ARG A 280 3.66 -14.59 7.39
C ARG A 280 2.14 -14.58 7.43
N VAL A 281 1.51 -13.41 7.62
CA VAL A 281 0.04 -13.32 7.70
C VAL A 281 -0.62 -13.63 6.35
N GLN A 282 0.00 -13.25 5.23
CA GLN A 282 -0.47 -13.64 3.90
C GLN A 282 -0.33 -15.15 3.66
N LYS A 283 0.76 -15.76 4.12
CA LYS A 283 0.96 -17.22 4.11
C LYS A 283 -0.13 -17.93 4.93
N ASP A 284 -0.39 -17.46 6.15
CA ASP A 284 -1.46 -18.01 7.00
C ASP A 284 -2.85 -17.84 6.35
N THR A 285 -3.05 -16.78 5.56
CA THR A 285 -4.28 -16.54 4.79
C THR A 285 -4.39 -17.50 3.61
N LEU A 286 -3.31 -17.72 2.87
CA LEU A 286 -3.26 -18.68 1.77
C LEU A 286 -3.51 -20.10 2.27
N GLU A 287 -2.92 -20.51 3.40
CA GLU A 287 -3.14 -21.85 3.98
C GLU A 287 -4.61 -22.10 4.32
N LYS A 288 -5.38 -21.06 4.67
CA LYS A 288 -6.84 -21.18 4.83
C LYS A 288 -7.53 -21.48 3.50
N PHE A 289 -7.11 -20.84 2.41
CA PHE A 289 -7.62 -21.11 1.05
C PHE A 289 -7.22 -22.51 0.55
N LEU A 290 -6.08 -23.03 1.02
CA LEU A 290 -5.58 -24.35 0.65
C LEU A 290 -6.13 -25.49 1.52
N LYS A 291 -6.96 -25.20 2.52
CA LYS A 291 -7.46 -26.19 3.48
C LYS A 291 -8.20 -27.33 2.76
N GLY A 292 -7.71 -28.56 2.94
CA GLY A 292 -8.26 -29.77 2.31
C GLY A 292 -7.50 -30.23 1.07
N ILE A 293 -6.46 -29.50 0.65
CA ILE A 293 -5.53 -29.94 -0.39
C ILE A 293 -4.43 -30.79 0.27
N PRO A 294 -4.15 -32.01 -0.23
CA PRO A 294 -3.08 -32.85 0.31
C PRO A 294 -1.69 -32.21 0.14
N SER A 295 -0.81 -32.42 1.13
CA SER A 295 0.57 -31.90 1.11
C SER A 295 1.43 -32.46 -0.03
N GLU A 296 1.05 -33.60 -0.57
CA GLU A 296 1.66 -34.22 -1.76
C GLU A 296 1.39 -33.42 -3.03
N ARG A 297 0.39 -32.53 -3.01
CA ARG A 297 0.00 -31.68 -4.15
C ARG A 297 0.48 -30.25 -3.96
N VAL A 298 0.39 -29.72 -2.74
CA VAL A 298 0.82 -28.35 -2.41
C VAL A 298 1.56 -28.34 -1.09
N GLU A 299 2.78 -27.81 -1.07
CA GLU A 299 3.52 -27.48 0.14
C GLU A 299 3.71 -25.98 0.25
N VAL A 300 3.59 -25.45 1.47
CA VAL A 300 3.89 -24.04 1.77
C VAL A 300 4.99 -23.96 2.81
N THR A 301 6.08 -23.26 2.50
CA THR A 301 7.18 -23.00 3.43
C THR A 301 7.35 -21.52 3.66
N PHE A 302 7.89 -21.15 4.84
CA PHE A 302 8.13 -19.76 5.20
C PHE A 302 9.51 -19.58 5.82
N LEU A 303 10.33 -18.71 5.24
CA LEU A 303 11.54 -18.18 5.85
C LEU A 303 11.25 -16.81 6.44
N SER A 304 11.27 -16.74 7.77
CA SER A 304 11.06 -15.49 8.51
C SER A 304 12.31 -14.62 8.47
N LEU A 305 12.19 -13.44 7.86
CA LEU A 305 13.19 -12.36 7.93
C LEU A 305 12.80 -11.35 9.02
N HIS A 306 12.38 -11.83 10.19
CA HIS A 306 12.03 -10.96 11.30
C HIS A 306 13.19 -10.04 11.66
N GLY A 307 12.97 -8.73 11.62
CA GLY A 307 14.03 -7.76 11.82
C GLY A 307 14.88 -7.47 10.58
N GLY A 308 14.44 -7.84 9.37
CA GLY A 308 15.04 -7.40 8.11
C GLY A 308 16.10 -8.35 7.55
N TYR A 309 16.24 -8.34 6.23
CA TYR A 309 17.17 -9.18 5.49
C TYR A 309 18.63 -8.95 5.90
N ARG A 310 19.11 -7.70 6.04
CA ARG A 310 20.56 -7.47 6.29
C ARG A 310 21.00 -8.13 7.58
N LYS A 311 20.22 -7.86 8.63
CA LYS A 311 20.49 -8.36 9.96
C LYS A 311 20.41 -9.88 9.98
N ASN A 312 19.41 -10.46 9.31
CA ASN A 312 19.26 -11.91 9.28
C ASN A 312 20.42 -12.59 8.55
N GLN A 313 20.84 -12.05 7.41
CA GLN A 313 21.97 -12.59 6.66
C GLN A 313 23.29 -12.53 7.44
N ALA A 314 23.49 -11.50 8.28
CA ALA A 314 24.72 -11.30 9.06
C ALA A 314 24.72 -12.05 10.41
N LEU A 315 23.60 -12.02 11.14
CA LEU A 315 23.52 -12.44 12.55
C LEU A 315 22.30 -13.30 12.89
N GLY A 316 21.30 -13.36 12.00
CA GLY A 316 20.04 -13.99 12.33
C GLY A 316 20.03 -15.50 12.13
N PRO A 317 19.00 -16.16 12.65
CA PRO A 317 18.81 -17.60 12.44
C PRO A 317 18.38 -17.93 10.99
N ALA A 318 17.95 -16.94 10.22
CA ALA A 318 17.50 -17.10 8.84
C ALA A 318 18.57 -16.60 7.87
N ASN A 319 19.23 -17.52 7.15
CA ASN A 319 20.14 -17.19 6.06
C ASN A 319 19.47 -17.57 4.74
N VAL A 320 19.22 -16.57 3.87
CA VAL A 320 18.50 -16.79 2.61
C VAL A 320 19.29 -17.70 1.68
N THR A 321 20.59 -17.47 1.55
CA THR A 321 21.49 -18.28 0.70
C THR A 321 21.45 -19.75 1.12
N GLN A 322 21.63 -20.03 2.42
CA GLN A 322 21.57 -21.40 2.94
C GLN A 322 20.19 -22.03 2.72
N PHE A 323 19.12 -21.29 3.04
CA PHE A 323 17.75 -21.76 2.86
C PHE A 323 17.45 -22.15 1.40
N LEU A 324 17.89 -21.33 0.44
CA LEU A 324 17.71 -21.63 -0.99
C LEU A 324 18.57 -22.82 -1.45
N GLN A 325 19.76 -23.04 -0.88
CA GLN A 325 20.58 -24.22 -1.15
C GLN A 325 19.92 -25.51 -0.63
N ASP A 326 19.39 -25.47 0.59
CA ASP A 326 18.67 -26.59 1.20
C ASP A 326 17.40 -26.91 0.40
N LEU A 327 16.65 -25.87 0.02
CA LEU A 327 15.46 -25.98 -0.81
C LEU A 327 15.79 -26.59 -2.18
N ARG A 328 16.86 -26.14 -2.84
CA ARG A 328 17.31 -26.70 -4.13
C ARG A 328 17.62 -28.19 -4.03
N THR A 329 18.28 -28.59 -2.94
CA THR A 329 18.63 -30.00 -2.68
C THR A 329 17.39 -30.86 -2.45
N LYS A 330 16.36 -30.29 -1.81
CA LYS A 330 15.07 -30.96 -1.60
C LYS A 330 14.27 -31.08 -2.91
N THR A 331 14.09 -29.97 -3.63
CA THR A 331 13.22 -29.90 -4.81
C THR A 331 13.75 -30.72 -5.98
N ALA A 332 15.07 -30.77 -6.16
CA ALA A 332 15.72 -31.61 -7.19
C ALA A 332 15.41 -33.11 -7.04
N LYS A 333 15.05 -33.56 -5.83
CA LYS A 333 14.69 -34.97 -5.55
C LYS A 333 13.20 -35.26 -5.75
N GLN A 334 12.36 -34.23 -5.76
CA GLN A 334 10.91 -34.37 -5.60
C GLN A 334 10.11 -33.87 -6.82
N ASN A 335 10.78 -33.42 -7.88
CA ASN A 335 10.18 -32.84 -9.08
C ASN A 335 9.09 -31.80 -8.76
N GLU A 336 9.47 -30.80 -7.95
CA GLU A 336 8.55 -29.76 -7.46
C GLU A 336 8.58 -28.51 -8.33
N ASN A 337 7.40 -27.95 -8.62
CA ASN A 337 7.24 -26.61 -9.19
C ASN A 337 7.31 -25.57 -8.08
N VAL A 338 8.43 -24.85 -8.01
CA VAL A 338 8.66 -23.87 -6.95
C VAL A 338 8.15 -22.48 -7.34
N VAL A 339 7.42 -21.85 -6.44
CA VAL A 339 7.04 -20.43 -6.51
C VAL A 339 7.68 -19.71 -5.34
N ILE A 340 8.37 -18.60 -5.60
CA ILE A 340 8.95 -17.76 -4.54
C ILE A 340 8.20 -16.44 -4.48
N LEU A 341 7.55 -16.21 -3.34
CA LEU A 341 6.90 -14.95 -2.98
C LEU A 341 7.73 -14.31 -1.88
N PHE A 342 8.28 -13.12 -2.12
CA PHE A 342 9.24 -12.54 -1.17
C PHE A 342 9.10 -11.05 -0.97
N ASN A 343 9.45 -10.57 0.22
CA ASN A 343 9.51 -9.14 0.52
C ASN A 343 10.72 -8.78 1.39
N THR A 344 11.12 -7.53 1.29
CA THR A 344 11.87 -6.79 2.30
C THR A 344 11.38 -5.35 2.21
N GLY A 345 11.44 -4.62 3.31
CA GLY A 345 10.92 -3.27 3.36
C GLY A 345 10.99 -2.74 4.77
N LEU A 346 9.83 -2.64 5.43
CA LEU A 346 9.67 -1.89 6.67
C LEU A 346 10.71 -2.18 7.75
N HIS A 347 11.08 -3.44 8.00
CA HIS A 347 12.09 -3.76 9.01
C HIS A 347 13.49 -3.29 8.62
N ASP A 348 13.93 -3.49 7.37
CA ASP A 348 15.23 -3.02 6.90
C ASP A 348 15.27 -1.50 6.83
N ILE A 349 14.22 -0.87 6.29
CA ILE A 349 14.04 0.60 6.26
C ILE A 349 14.17 1.17 7.67
N HIS A 350 13.44 0.60 8.63
CA HIS A 350 13.44 1.07 10.00
C HIS A 350 14.80 0.89 10.68
N ARG A 351 15.46 -0.25 10.49
CA ARG A 351 16.76 -0.53 11.12
C ARG A 351 17.88 0.32 10.53
N LEU A 352 17.88 0.50 9.22
CA LEU A 352 18.88 1.30 8.54
C LEU A 352 18.69 2.79 8.82
N CYS A 353 17.45 3.28 8.87
CA CYS A 353 17.19 4.72 8.94
C CYS A 353 16.77 5.24 10.31
N GLY A 354 16.08 4.44 11.12
CA GLY A 354 15.51 4.85 12.41
C GLY A 354 16.58 5.01 13.49
N SER A 355 16.58 6.15 14.17
CA SER A 355 17.54 6.49 15.22
C SER A 355 17.60 5.46 16.35
N GLU A 356 16.48 4.77 16.64
CA GLU A 356 16.39 3.71 17.66
C GLU A 356 17.35 2.53 17.43
N PHE A 357 17.82 2.32 16.21
CA PHE A 357 18.73 1.22 15.86
C PHE A 357 20.18 1.63 15.61
N ARG A 358 20.53 2.89 15.90
CA ARG A 358 21.86 3.43 15.62
C ARG A 358 22.99 2.58 16.20
N ASP A 359 22.87 2.19 17.46
CA ASP A 359 23.91 1.45 18.17
C ASP A 359 23.93 -0.04 17.82
N GLU A 360 22.85 -0.54 17.21
CA GLU A 360 22.77 -1.92 16.73
C GLU A 360 23.40 -2.09 15.34
N ARG A 361 23.33 -1.07 14.48
CA ARG A 361 23.85 -1.11 13.10
C ARG A 361 25.28 -1.62 12.98
N PRO A 362 26.25 -1.24 13.84
CA PRO A 362 27.62 -1.74 13.74
C PRO A 362 27.77 -3.25 13.93
N THR A 363 26.75 -3.93 14.47
CA THR A 363 26.79 -5.38 14.68
C THR A 363 26.56 -6.17 13.39
N TYR A 364 25.86 -5.59 12.41
CA TYR A 364 25.47 -6.28 11.17
C TYR A 364 25.81 -5.51 9.88
N LEU A 365 26.48 -4.36 9.99
CA LEU A 365 27.01 -3.61 8.85
C LEU A 365 28.54 -3.61 8.88
N ASP A 366 29.17 -3.71 7.71
CA ASP A 366 30.62 -3.66 7.60
C ASP A 366 31.18 -2.32 8.12
N LYS A 367 32.33 -2.36 8.83
CA LYS A 367 32.96 -1.14 9.38
C LYS A 367 33.22 -0.07 8.32
N ASN A 368 33.58 -0.47 7.10
CA ASN A 368 33.81 0.44 5.98
C ASN A 368 32.52 1.15 5.53
N ARG A 369 31.37 0.48 5.65
CA ARG A 369 30.05 1.05 5.31
C ARG A 369 29.59 2.11 6.32
N LEU A 370 30.07 2.04 7.56
CA LEU A 370 29.69 2.97 8.62
C LEU A 370 30.32 4.36 8.48
N VAL A 371 31.45 4.48 7.78
CA VAL A 371 32.20 5.75 7.65
C VAL A 371 31.46 6.79 6.82
N SER A 372 30.70 6.36 5.81
CA SER A 372 29.87 7.22 4.94
C SER A 372 28.43 6.70 4.84
N PHE A 373 27.89 6.18 5.93
CA PHE A 373 26.60 5.50 5.95
C PHE A 373 25.44 6.42 5.57
N LYS A 374 24.70 6.02 4.54
CA LYS A 374 23.39 6.58 4.18
C LYS A 374 22.42 5.42 4.08
N CYS A 375 21.30 5.51 4.79
CA CYS A 375 20.42 4.35 4.91
C CYS A 375 19.77 3.96 3.56
N VAL A 376 19.54 4.95 2.69
CA VAL A 376 19.03 4.79 1.32
C VAL A 376 19.99 3.95 0.47
N ASP A 377 21.27 4.30 0.49
CA ASP A 377 22.28 3.61 -0.31
C ASP A 377 22.48 2.18 0.18
N GLU A 378 22.48 1.99 1.50
CA GLU A 378 22.58 0.64 2.06
C GLU A 378 21.34 -0.21 1.83
N TYR A 379 20.14 0.36 1.83
CA TYR A 379 18.94 -0.36 1.44
C TYR A 379 19.00 -0.77 -0.04
N ARG A 380 19.46 0.12 -0.92
CA ARG A 380 19.62 -0.19 -2.36
C ARG A 380 20.59 -1.35 -2.57
N LEU A 381 21.74 -1.34 -1.90
CA LEU A 381 22.72 -2.42 -1.96
C LEU A 381 22.17 -3.73 -1.38
N LEU A 382 21.53 -3.66 -0.21
CA LEU A 382 20.84 -4.80 0.41
C LEU A 382 19.83 -5.44 -0.52
N LEU A 383 18.94 -4.64 -1.09
CA LEU A 383 17.88 -5.16 -1.92
C LEU A 383 18.46 -5.81 -3.16
N LYS A 384 19.50 -5.22 -3.75
CA LYS A 384 20.23 -5.81 -4.87
C LYS A 384 20.84 -7.16 -4.50
N ASP A 385 21.50 -7.27 -3.35
CA ASP A 385 22.07 -8.53 -2.84
C ASP A 385 20.95 -9.59 -2.70
N PHE A 386 19.86 -9.25 -2.01
CA PHE A 386 18.75 -10.16 -1.74
C PHE A 386 18.08 -10.64 -3.04
N VAL A 387 17.78 -9.72 -3.94
CA VAL A 387 17.13 -10.03 -5.22
C VAL A 387 18.04 -10.88 -6.10
N ASN A 388 19.36 -10.67 -6.05
CA ASN A 388 20.33 -11.50 -6.77
C ASN A 388 20.31 -12.95 -6.27
N GLU A 389 20.23 -13.18 -4.96
CA GLU A 389 20.08 -14.55 -4.40
C GLU A 389 18.82 -15.24 -4.93
N ILE A 390 17.68 -14.54 -4.92
CA ILE A 390 16.40 -15.07 -5.44
C ILE A 390 16.44 -15.28 -6.96
N HIS A 391 17.06 -14.35 -7.69
CA HIS A 391 17.20 -14.42 -9.14
C HIS A 391 17.95 -15.69 -9.56
N ASN A 392 18.99 -16.08 -8.83
CA ASN A 392 19.82 -17.25 -9.13
C ASN A 392 19.18 -18.60 -8.75
N PHE A 393 18.03 -18.60 -8.07
CA PHE A 393 17.31 -19.83 -7.74
C PHE A 393 16.35 -20.27 -8.87
N PRO A 394 16.30 -21.54 -9.29
CA PRO A 394 15.36 -22.00 -10.32
C PRO A 394 13.94 -22.12 -9.74
N ALA A 395 13.03 -21.24 -10.14
CA ALA A 395 11.62 -21.26 -9.74
C ALA A 395 10.73 -20.92 -10.94
N ALA A 396 9.54 -21.50 -10.99
CA ALA A 396 8.54 -21.28 -12.04
C ALA A 396 7.97 -19.85 -12.00
N LEU A 397 7.89 -19.27 -10.80
CA LEU A 397 7.45 -17.89 -10.59
C LEU A 397 8.23 -17.28 -9.42
N LYS A 398 8.67 -16.03 -9.61
CA LYS A 398 9.30 -15.20 -8.57
C LYS A 398 8.60 -13.86 -8.53
N VAL A 399 8.04 -13.50 -7.39
CA VAL A 399 7.38 -12.22 -7.23
C VAL A 399 7.85 -11.53 -5.97
N PHE A 400 8.34 -10.31 -6.15
CA PHE A 400 8.69 -9.41 -5.07
C PHE A 400 7.46 -8.57 -4.70
N GLN A 401 7.14 -8.53 -3.41
CA GLN A 401 6.20 -7.56 -2.87
C GLN A 401 6.96 -6.37 -2.33
N SER A 402 6.61 -5.17 -2.81
CA SER A 402 7.17 -3.96 -2.25
C SER A 402 6.65 -3.66 -0.83
N THR A 403 7.16 -2.58 -0.22
CA THR A 403 6.79 -2.22 1.15
C THR A 403 5.28 -2.01 1.29
N THR A 404 4.66 -2.59 2.32
CA THR A 404 3.22 -2.38 2.59
C THR A 404 2.93 -1.14 3.44
N ALA A 405 3.95 -0.33 3.70
CA ALA A 405 3.90 0.80 4.62
C ALA A 405 3.55 2.13 3.92
N ALA A 406 2.55 2.12 3.05
CA ALA A 406 2.15 3.30 2.30
C ALA A 406 1.13 4.16 3.00
N TRP A 407 0.17 3.51 3.66
CA TRP A 407 -0.61 4.21 4.65
C TRP A 407 0.39 4.70 5.69
N PRO A 408 0.48 6.02 5.96
CA PRO A 408 1.10 6.44 7.20
C PRO A 408 0.36 5.63 8.26
N LYS A 409 1.04 4.84 9.09
CA LYS A 409 0.49 3.86 10.05
C LYS A 409 -0.43 4.49 11.12
N TYR A 410 -1.17 5.54 10.77
CA TYR A 410 -1.31 6.85 11.43
C TYR A 410 -2.67 7.49 11.06
N GLY A 411 -3.60 6.70 10.50
CA GLY A 411 -4.95 7.14 10.10
C GLY A 411 -6.06 6.30 10.72
N ASN A 412 -5.82 5.76 11.92
CA ASN A 412 -6.83 5.05 12.70
C ASN A 412 -7.75 6.06 13.38
N TYR A 413 -9.07 5.84 13.29
CA TYR A 413 -10.08 6.71 13.91
C TYR A 413 -9.93 6.68 15.44
N GLY A 414 -9.87 7.85 16.10
CA GLY A 414 -9.94 7.93 17.56
C GLY A 414 -8.70 7.50 18.35
N ILE A 415 -7.54 7.32 17.71
CA ILE A 415 -6.27 7.17 18.44
C ILE A 415 -5.56 8.51 18.49
N ASP A 416 -5.40 9.04 19.71
CA ASP A 416 -4.44 10.11 19.99
C ASP A 416 -3.08 9.46 20.24
N TRP A 417 -2.25 9.38 19.19
CA TRP A 417 -0.90 8.86 19.33
C TRP A 417 -0.06 9.91 20.04
N ASN A 418 0.54 9.55 21.18
CA ASN A 418 1.56 10.42 21.77
C ASN A 418 2.73 10.58 20.78
N GLN A 419 3.42 11.72 20.82
CA GLN A 419 4.51 12.05 19.89
C GLN A 419 5.65 11.01 19.90
N ASN A 420 5.80 10.22 20.97
CA ASN A 420 6.83 9.21 21.16
C ASN A 420 6.39 7.79 20.77
N ALA A 421 5.11 7.57 20.43
CA ALA A 421 4.56 6.25 20.14
C ALA A 421 4.92 5.78 18.73
N GLN A 422 5.61 6.61 17.95
CA GLN A 422 5.96 6.33 16.58
C GLN A 422 7.47 6.44 16.36
N GLY A 423 8.15 5.31 16.43
CA GLY A 423 9.60 5.23 16.16
C GLY A 423 10.00 5.51 14.69
N MET A 424 9.08 5.91 13.82
CA MET A 424 9.38 6.28 12.42
C MET A 424 8.54 7.47 11.95
N VAL A 425 8.96 8.70 12.28
CA VAL A 425 8.45 9.90 11.62
C VAL A 425 9.55 10.48 10.72
N LEU A 426 10.05 9.63 9.82
CA LEU A 426 11.16 9.99 8.94
C LEU A 426 10.73 10.83 7.71
N VAL A 427 9.47 11.32 7.67
CA VAL A 427 8.69 12.02 6.59
C VAL A 427 7.58 11.16 5.95
N SER A 428 6.52 11.78 5.40
CA SER A 428 5.32 11.04 4.96
C SER A 428 5.50 10.19 3.70
N ASP A 429 6.44 10.56 2.84
CA ASP A 429 6.85 9.82 1.64
C ASP A 429 8.11 8.99 1.90
N PHE A 430 8.45 8.75 3.17
CA PHE A 430 9.64 7.98 3.51
C PHE A 430 9.59 6.59 2.87
N CYS A 431 8.52 5.84 3.14
CA CYS A 431 8.32 4.52 2.57
C CYS A 431 8.06 4.55 1.06
N ASP A 432 7.57 5.66 0.51
CA ASP A 432 7.41 5.85 -0.93
C ASP A 432 8.77 5.86 -1.64
N ALA A 433 9.75 6.59 -1.11
CA ALA A 433 11.11 6.59 -1.67
C ALA A 433 11.74 5.19 -1.65
N PHE A 434 11.49 4.38 -0.62
CA PHE A 434 11.95 2.99 -0.60
C PHE A 434 11.16 2.08 -1.53
N ASN A 435 9.89 2.39 -1.81
CA ASN A 435 9.13 1.76 -2.88
C ASN A 435 9.80 2.06 -4.23
N GLU A 436 10.08 3.34 -4.53
CA GLU A 436 10.80 3.76 -5.75
C GLU A 436 12.14 3.03 -5.91
N ILE A 437 12.97 2.96 -4.87
CA ILE A 437 14.24 2.21 -4.89
C ILE A 437 14.02 0.73 -5.22
N ALA A 438 12.92 0.13 -4.73
CA ALA A 438 12.64 -1.26 -5.04
C ALA A 438 12.37 -1.48 -6.52
N PHE A 439 11.59 -0.59 -7.16
CA PHE A 439 11.39 -0.61 -8.61
C PHE A 439 12.69 -0.33 -9.37
N GLU A 440 13.52 0.62 -8.92
CA GLU A 440 14.84 0.89 -9.52
C GLU A 440 15.74 -0.35 -9.54
N VAL A 441 15.84 -1.06 -8.40
CA VAL A 441 16.67 -2.26 -8.28
C VAL A 441 16.11 -3.40 -9.14
N LEU A 442 14.80 -3.64 -9.08
CA LEU A 442 14.18 -4.75 -9.81
C LEU A 442 14.12 -4.56 -11.32
N LYS A 443 14.28 -3.34 -11.83
CA LYS A 443 14.49 -3.11 -13.27
C LYS A 443 15.69 -3.90 -13.82
N GLY A 444 16.68 -4.20 -12.98
CA GLY A 444 17.82 -5.06 -13.33
C GLY A 444 17.54 -6.56 -13.36
N PHE A 445 16.33 -7.00 -12.96
CA PHE A 445 15.96 -8.40 -12.80
C PHE A 445 14.58 -8.70 -13.42
N PRO A 446 14.43 -8.61 -14.75
CA PRO A 446 13.12 -8.66 -15.44
C PRO A 446 12.35 -9.98 -15.27
N GLN A 447 13.00 -11.06 -14.82
CA GLN A 447 12.35 -12.34 -14.51
C GLN A 447 11.65 -12.35 -13.15
N ILE A 448 11.91 -11.34 -12.31
CA ILE A 448 11.25 -11.16 -11.03
C ILE A 448 10.13 -10.14 -11.22
N GLN A 449 8.91 -10.60 -10.97
CA GLN A 449 7.73 -9.74 -11.07
C GLN A 449 7.57 -8.89 -9.82
N ILE A 450 6.84 -7.79 -9.95
CA ILE A 450 6.58 -6.88 -8.82
C ILE A 450 5.10 -6.86 -8.52
N MET A 451 4.72 -7.18 -7.29
CA MET A 451 3.42 -6.82 -6.73
C MET A 451 3.61 -5.60 -5.85
N ASP A 452 3.07 -4.45 -6.24
CA ASP A 452 3.16 -3.26 -5.39
C ASP A 452 2.30 -3.44 -4.13
N GLY A 453 2.97 -3.54 -2.99
CA GLY A 453 2.35 -3.61 -1.68
C GLY A 453 2.03 -2.23 -1.10
N TYR A 454 2.64 -1.18 -1.65
CA TYR A 454 2.51 0.20 -1.20
C TYR A 454 1.14 0.76 -1.60
N TRP A 455 0.83 0.91 -2.89
CA TRP A 455 -0.40 1.60 -3.32
C TRP A 455 -1.69 0.90 -2.90
N ILE A 456 -1.68 -0.43 -2.84
CA ILE A 456 -2.82 -1.21 -2.36
C ILE A 456 -3.15 -0.88 -0.89
N THR A 457 -2.16 -0.52 -0.05
CA THR A 457 -2.39 -0.06 1.32
C THR A 457 -2.60 1.45 1.40
N TYR A 458 -1.98 2.25 0.52
CA TYR A 458 -2.09 3.71 0.53
C TYR A 458 -3.53 4.20 0.35
N ALA A 459 -4.31 3.50 -0.47
CA ALA A 459 -5.66 3.93 -0.80
C ALA A 459 -6.72 3.45 0.19
N ARG A 460 -6.39 2.62 1.19
CA ARG A 460 -7.38 2.06 2.11
C ARG A 460 -7.10 2.38 3.58
N PRO A 461 -7.96 3.16 4.25
CA PRO A 461 -7.95 3.23 5.71
C PRO A 461 -8.52 1.92 6.28
N ASP A 462 -7.80 1.25 7.17
CA ASP A 462 -8.17 -0.10 7.62
C ASP A 462 -8.99 -0.13 8.92
N ASN A 463 -8.93 0.91 9.78
CA ASN A 463 -9.50 0.82 11.13
C ASN A 463 -10.34 2.04 11.54
N ARG A 464 -11.54 1.77 12.06
CA ARG A 464 -12.42 2.75 12.71
C ARG A 464 -12.59 2.47 14.21
N GLU A 465 -12.72 1.21 14.60
CA GLU A 465 -12.72 0.78 16.00
C GLU A 465 -11.40 0.06 16.25
N ILE A 466 -10.80 0.22 17.43
CA ILE A 466 -9.44 -0.26 17.72
C ILE A 466 -9.46 -1.04 19.04
N GLY A 467 -9.15 -2.33 18.96
CA GLY A 467 -8.78 -3.14 20.13
C GLY A 467 -7.35 -2.85 20.59
N ASP A 468 -6.72 -3.74 21.36
CA ASP A 468 -5.28 -3.64 21.65
C ASP A 468 -4.46 -3.89 20.38
N ILE A 469 -4.01 -2.82 19.73
CA ILE A 469 -3.23 -2.83 18.48
C ILE A 469 -1.71 -2.79 18.71
N GLY A 470 -1.26 -2.96 19.97
CA GLY A 470 0.14 -2.80 20.34
C GLY A 470 0.69 -1.39 20.11
N LYS A 471 1.99 -1.20 20.34
CA LYS A 471 2.65 0.11 20.27
C LYS A 471 2.95 0.59 18.83
N LYS A 472 2.83 -0.28 17.81
CA LYS A 472 3.22 0.02 16.42
C LYS A 472 2.23 -0.67 15.45
N LEU A 473 1.48 0.08 14.64
CA LEU A 473 0.64 -0.46 13.56
C LEU A 473 1.49 -0.87 12.36
N SER A 474 2.01 -2.09 12.33
CA SER A 474 2.86 -2.58 11.23
C SER A 474 2.13 -3.41 10.17
N HIS A 475 0.89 -3.82 10.43
CA HIS A 475 0.17 -4.79 9.61
C HIS A 475 -1.04 -4.15 8.92
N PRO A 476 -1.22 -4.36 7.61
CA PRO A 476 -2.46 -3.98 6.93
C PRO A 476 -3.67 -4.71 7.52
N GLY A 477 -4.85 -4.15 7.30
CA GLY A 477 -6.12 -4.76 7.63
C GLY A 477 -6.37 -6.06 6.87
N VAL A 478 -7.28 -6.88 7.40
CA VAL A 478 -7.61 -8.20 6.85
C VAL A 478 -8.09 -8.16 5.40
N GLU A 479 -8.80 -7.11 4.99
CA GLU A 479 -9.28 -6.96 3.60
C GLU A 479 -8.13 -6.70 2.62
N VAL A 480 -7.17 -5.85 3.02
CA VAL A 480 -5.97 -5.56 2.23
C VAL A 480 -5.10 -6.82 2.11
N LEU A 481 -4.91 -7.53 3.22
CA LEU A 481 -4.19 -8.82 3.25
C LEU A 481 -4.88 -9.89 2.39
N SER A 482 -6.21 -9.95 2.41
CA SER A 482 -6.99 -10.81 1.53
C SER A 482 -6.77 -10.45 0.07
N ALA A 483 -6.90 -9.18 -0.31
CA ALA A 483 -6.68 -8.74 -1.68
C ALA A 483 -5.26 -9.09 -2.16
N MET A 484 -4.22 -8.81 -1.36
CA MET A 484 -2.83 -9.22 -1.66
C MET A 484 -2.72 -10.74 -1.85
N THR A 485 -3.32 -11.53 -0.97
CA THR A 485 -3.26 -12.99 -1.05
C THR A 485 -3.99 -13.52 -2.30
N ARG A 486 -5.14 -12.94 -2.65
CA ARG A 486 -5.90 -13.29 -3.86
C ARG A 486 -5.14 -12.92 -5.13
N LYS A 487 -4.36 -11.82 -5.11
CA LYS A 487 -3.39 -11.52 -6.19
C LYS A 487 -2.34 -12.63 -6.32
N TRP A 488 -1.76 -13.12 -5.23
CA TRP A 488 -0.82 -14.26 -5.29
C TRP A 488 -1.43 -15.49 -5.94
N VAL A 489 -2.63 -15.85 -5.51
CA VAL A 489 -3.36 -17.00 -6.06
C VAL A 489 -3.50 -16.88 -7.57
N MET A 490 -3.94 -15.71 -8.05
CA MET A 490 -4.15 -15.50 -9.48
C MET A 490 -2.85 -15.46 -10.27
N LEU A 491 -1.77 -14.87 -9.74
CA LEU A 491 -0.45 -14.90 -10.38
C LEU A 491 0.08 -16.34 -10.53
N MET A 492 -0.11 -17.18 -9.50
CA MET A 492 0.26 -18.60 -9.55
C MET A 492 -0.61 -19.37 -10.54
N MET A 493 -1.92 -19.12 -10.54
CA MET A 493 -2.85 -19.76 -11.47
C MET A 493 -2.54 -19.46 -12.93
N ASP A 494 -2.13 -18.23 -13.25
CA ASP A 494 -1.86 -17.83 -14.63
C ASP A 494 -0.51 -18.36 -15.15
N ARG A 495 0.53 -18.38 -14.29
CA ARG A 495 1.90 -18.71 -14.71
C ARG A 495 2.36 -20.13 -14.46
N VAL A 496 1.82 -20.77 -13.43
CA VAL A 496 2.32 -22.07 -12.96
C VAL A 496 1.32 -23.17 -13.27
N CYS A 497 0.04 -22.83 -13.22
CA CYS A 497 -1.03 -23.76 -13.52
C CYS A 497 -1.39 -23.63 -14.99
N LEU A 498 -1.58 -24.75 -15.69
CA LEU A 498 -1.95 -24.72 -17.11
C LEU A 498 -3.21 -23.88 -17.28
N PRO A 499 -3.33 -23.07 -18.34
CA PRO A 499 -4.55 -22.32 -18.60
C PRO A 499 -5.72 -23.31 -18.59
N LEU A 500 -6.72 -23.04 -17.75
CA LEU A 500 -8.00 -23.71 -17.85
C LEU A 500 -8.45 -23.54 -19.30
N VAL A 501 -8.37 -24.60 -20.10
CA VAL A 501 -9.08 -24.68 -21.37
C VAL A 501 -10.55 -24.67 -20.96
N VAL A 502 -11.16 -23.48 -21.01
CA VAL A 502 -12.59 -23.28 -20.75
C VAL A 502 -13.39 -23.88 -21.89
#